data_AF-A0A2E2B7K4-F1
#
_entry.id   AF-A0A2E2B7K4-F1
#
_cell.length_a   1.000
_cell.length_b   1.000
_cell.length_c   1.000
_cell.angle_alpha   90.00
_cell.angle_beta   90.00
_cell.angle_gamma   90.00
#
_symmetry.space_group_name_H-M   'P 1'
#
loop_
_entity.id
_entity.type
_entity.pdbx_description
1 polymer ?
#
loop_
_entity_poly.entity_id
_entity_poly.type
_entity_poly.pdbx_seq_one_letter_code
_entity_poly.pdbx_strand_id
1 'polypeptide(L)'
;MTRTRLTQILAVVFSIVCMVGAGILVPRINNERTDLQVETGLELGEGLPPQIVLATTALGTFRGLFVDILWHRANKLKEEGKFQEASTLSQWITTLQPRFPQVWAFHAWNMAYNISVATHTSEERWDWVNKGIRLLREQGIPYNPRAVRLYRELSWIFFHKIGQYSDDAHWFYKRELAYEMQQVLGDLDRGGTTEQVITRFKAIADAPDTVEQLVELHPNVQPVLDALKELGYEPNERLLRQLGTYIMSFQSLDSRIIQGAEQSRQIPSGVDPRLVELIFYNTDKKWNAALPHLVNYLRKHVIVARYHMQPQKMLEMMEEFGPIDWRHPAAHGMYWAKLGTEQAASLRNNDDVDIVNTYRQNVHSMQLLTRSGRLSFDPFTRRLQMLPDVRFIPAYEKAVEEADEAYFEKYGKHSDSYKAGHENFLLAAVVYNYLYGDIDQAAQYFKKVRELYGNEPHNHRSQRYTSTLQDLVIFELQGNATMMDRSTQFIDAMIRQGLEQGLAHGRMDTFNRCLALAQQMHTKFNSRGITTNISPQDRMKILDWPQTLFNSYISYMKQESVDPLIRTRIWMNTPLQLKQQTYDQLLPVMTEQMQRYGLDVNRAFAAPEGMENIRAKDAQQNQQKKTDTKVEMQ
;
A
#
# COMPACT_ATOMS: atom_id res chain seq x y z
N MET A 1 -24.76 69.91 -43.68
CA MET A 1 -25.19 68.67 -42.99
C MET A 1 -25.93 69.08 -41.73
N THR A 2 -27.14 68.57 -41.44
CA THR A 2 -27.81 68.84 -40.16
C THR A 2 -27.04 68.15 -39.03
N ARG A 3 -27.02 68.74 -37.83
CA ARG A 3 -26.32 68.17 -36.64
C ARG A 3 -26.64 66.69 -36.46
N THR A 4 -27.89 66.29 -36.71
CA THR A 4 -28.38 64.91 -36.61
C THR A 4 -27.71 63.94 -37.62
N ARG A 5 -27.49 64.36 -38.87
CA ARG A 5 -26.81 63.50 -39.86
C ARG A 5 -25.34 63.31 -39.53
N LEU A 6 -24.69 64.34 -38.99
CA LEU A 6 -23.29 64.23 -38.54
C LEU A 6 -23.17 63.23 -37.39
N THR A 7 -24.09 63.27 -36.41
CA THR A 7 -24.12 62.30 -35.30
C THR A 7 -24.35 60.87 -35.78
N GLN A 8 -25.27 60.65 -36.72
CA GLN A 8 -25.52 59.33 -37.30
C GLN A 8 -24.29 58.77 -38.01
N ILE A 9 -23.60 59.59 -38.81
CA ILE A 9 -22.38 59.17 -39.52
C ILE A 9 -21.27 58.84 -38.52
N LEU A 10 -21.05 59.67 -37.50
CA LEU A 10 -20.06 59.39 -36.46
C LEU A 10 -20.38 58.11 -35.68
N ALA A 11 -21.66 57.84 -35.38
CA ALA A 11 -22.06 56.62 -34.70
C ALA A 11 -21.82 55.36 -35.56
N VAL A 12 -22.11 55.44 -36.87
CA VAL A 12 -21.82 54.35 -37.82
C VAL A 12 -20.31 54.12 -37.95
N VAL A 13 -19.51 55.17 -38.09
CA VAL A 13 -18.05 55.06 -38.14
C VAL A 13 -17.50 54.44 -36.86
N PHE A 14 -17.97 54.90 -35.69
CA PHE A 14 -17.58 54.32 -34.40
C PHE A 14 -17.96 52.84 -34.29
N SER A 15 -19.18 52.46 -34.73
CA SER A 15 -19.61 51.07 -34.77
C SER A 15 -18.73 50.20 -35.68
N ILE A 16 -18.35 50.71 -36.86
CA ILE A 16 -17.45 50.01 -37.79
C ILE A 16 -16.06 49.84 -37.14
N VAL A 17 -15.52 50.88 -36.51
CA VAL A 17 -14.23 50.81 -35.79
C VAL A 17 -14.29 49.78 -34.67
N CYS A 18 -15.36 49.75 -33.87
CA CYS A 18 -15.56 48.75 -32.84
C CYS A 18 -15.67 47.32 -33.41
N MET A 19 -16.40 47.12 -34.51
CA MET A 19 -16.51 45.81 -35.16
C MET A 19 -15.17 45.33 -35.75
N VAL A 20 -14.41 46.21 -36.41
CA VAL A 20 -13.08 45.89 -36.93
C VAL A 20 -12.11 45.60 -35.79
N GLY A 21 -12.14 46.41 -34.73
CA GLY A 21 -11.36 46.19 -33.51
C GLY A 21 -11.67 44.84 -32.86
N ALA A 22 -12.95 44.49 -32.73
CA ALA A 22 -13.38 43.19 -32.26
C ALA A 22 -12.90 42.06 -33.19
N GLY A 23 -13.03 42.22 -34.52
CA GLY A 23 -12.57 41.23 -35.49
C GLY A 23 -11.06 40.97 -35.45
N ILE A 24 -10.24 41.98 -35.12
CA ILE A 24 -8.78 41.84 -34.95
C ILE A 24 -8.43 41.21 -33.59
N LEU A 25 -9.16 41.57 -32.52
CA LEU A 25 -8.89 41.09 -31.17
C LEU A 25 -9.41 39.67 -30.94
N VAL A 26 -10.53 39.27 -31.54
CA VAL A 26 -11.15 37.95 -31.32
C VAL A 26 -10.20 36.79 -31.63
N PRO A 27 -9.48 36.75 -32.76
CA PRO A 27 -8.50 35.68 -33.02
C PRO A 27 -7.37 35.66 -31.99
N ARG A 28 -6.87 36.83 -31.56
CA ARG A 28 -5.83 36.90 -30.53
C ARG A 28 -6.34 36.44 -29.16
N ILE A 29 -7.52 36.90 -28.76
CA ILE A 29 -8.18 36.48 -27.52
C ILE A 29 -8.51 34.99 -27.57
N ASN A 30 -8.94 34.46 -28.71
CA ASN A 30 -9.21 33.04 -28.87
C ASN A 30 -7.92 32.23 -28.79
N ASN A 31 -6.86 32.63 -29.50
CA ASN A 31 -5.55 31.98 -29.38
C ASN A 31 -5.01 32.05 -27.95
N GLU A 32 -5.16 33.20 -27.26
CA GLU A 32 -4.82 33.31 -25.85
C GLU A 32 -5.73 32.45 -24.96
N ARG A 33 -7.01 32.29 -25.28
CA ARG A 33 -7.92 31.38 -24.56
C ARG A 33 -7.57 29.92 -24.80
N THR A 34 -7.12 29.55 -25.99
CA THR A 34 -6.61 28.21 -26.31
C THR A 34 -5.30 27.97 -25.56
N ASP A 35 -4.40 28.95 -25.59
CA ASP A 35 -3.09 28.91 -24.92
C ASP A 35 -3.22 28.88 -23.38
N LEU A 36 -4.11 29.71 -22.81
CA LEU A 36 -4.44 29.80 -21.38
C LEU A 36 -5.52 28.79 -20.95
N GLN A 37 -6.11 28.08 -21.90
CA GLN A 37 -7.13 27.05 -21.69
C GLN A 37 -8.39 27.53 -20.94
N VAL A 38 -8.81 28.77 -21.19
CA VAL A 38 -10.04 29.38 -20.65
C VAL A 38 -11.21 29.19 -21.63
N GLU A 39 -11.13 28.19 -22.51
CA GLU A 39 -12.17 27.94 -23.52
C GLU A 39 -13.47 27.48 -22.86
N THR A 40 -14.43 28.40 -22.81
CA THR A 40 -15.79 28.13 -22.33
C THR A 40 -16.75 27.73 -23.46
N GLY A 41 -16.30 27.74 -24.73
CA GLY A 41 -17.13 27.26 -25.84
C GLY A 41 -16.44 27.31 -27.20
N LEU A 42 -16.35 26.15 -27.85
CA LEU A 42 -16.80 25.85 -29.23
C LEU A 42 -16.28 24.49 -29.71
N GLU A 43 -15.19 23.96 -29.13
CA GLU A 43 -14.77 22.55 -29.26
C GLU A 43 -15.41 21.65 -28.17
N LEU A 44 -16.68 21.90 -27.84
CA LEU A 44 -17.44 21.19 -26.80
C LEU A 44 -17.50 19.67 -27.00
N GLY A 45 -17.17 19.15 -28.19
CA GLY A 45 -17.26 17.73 -28.51
C GLY A 45 -15.95 16.98 -28.61
N GLU A 46 -14.80 17.65 -28.68
CA GLU A 46 -13.55 16.95 -28.98
C GLU A 46 -13.14 16.06 -27.80
N GLY A 47 -12.99 14.76 -28.03
CA GLY A 47 -12.70 13.77 -26.99
C GLY A 47 -13.85 13.44 -26.03
N LEU A 48 -15.06 13.98 -26.24
CA LEU A 48 -16.24 13.66 -25.42
C LEU A 48 -17.22 12.71 -26.14
N PRO A 49 -17.90 11.81 -25.42
CA PRO A 49 -18.95 10.98 -26.00
C PRO A 49 -20.11 11.80 -26.58
N PRO A 50 -20.73 11.39 -27.71
CA PRO A 50 -21.77 12.15 -28.40
C PRO A 50 -22.95 12.59 -27.53
N GLN A 51 -23.37 11.76 -26.58
CA GLN A 51 -24.43 12.05 -25.63
C GLN A 51 -24.11 13.24 -24.70
N ILE A 52 -22.83 13.40 -24.32
CA ILE A 52 -22.38 14.53 -23.48
C ILE A 52 -22.42 15.81 -24.33
N VAL A 53 -21.98 15.74 -25.59
CA VAL A 53 -22.04 16.86 -26.53
C VAL A 53 -23.49 17.29 -26.75
N LEU A 54 -24.40 16.34 -26.97
CA LEU A 54 -25.82 16.63 -27.15
C LEU A 54 -26.42 17.28 -25.89
N ALA A 55 -26.15 16.73 -24.70
CA ALA A 55 -26.67 17.27 -23.44
C ALA A 55 -26.15 18.69 -23.15
N THR A 56 -24.87 18.95 -23.44
CA THR A 56 -24.24 20.26 -23.21
C THR A 56 -24.68 21.31 -24.25
N THR A 57 -24.86 20.92 -25.51
CA THR A 57 -25.30 21.83 -26.59
C THR A 57 -26.78 22.16 -26.54
N ALA A 58 -27.64 21.18 -26.20
CA ALA A 58 -29.10 21.37 -26.16
C ALA A 58 -29.56 22.47 -25.20
N LEU A 59 -28.84 22.69 -24.09
CA LEU A 59 -29.18 23.71 -23.09
C LEU A 59 -28.59 25.09 -23.38
N GLY A 60 -27.63 25.21 -24.30
CA GLY A 60 -26.98 26.47 -24.66
C GLY A 60 -26.56 27.30 -23.44
N THR A 61 -26.94 28.58 -23.43
CA THR A 61 -26.65 29.52 -22.31
C THR A 61 -27.42 29.21 -21.02
N PHE A 62 -28.51 28.44 -21.08
CA PHE A 62 -29.30 28.06 -19.89
C PHE A 62 -28.67 26.92 -19.08
N ARG A 63 -27.58 26.31 -19.59
CA ARG A 63 -26.84 25.23 -18.92
C ARG A 63 -26.48 25.55 -17.47
N GLY A 64 -26.02 26.79 -17.20
CA GLY A 64 -25.64 27.21 -15.85
C GLY A 64 -26.81 27.17 -14.86
N LEU A 65 -27.96 27.74 -15.24
CA LEU A 65 -29.17 27.73 -14.41
C LEU A 65 -29.66 26.30 -14.13
N PHE A 66 -29.61 25.43 -15.13
CA PHE A 66 -30.01 24.03 -14.95
C PHE A 66 -29.06 23.30 -13.99
N VAL A 67 -27.76 23.53 -14.12
CA VAL A 67 -26.74 23.01 -13.19
C VAL A 67 -27.01 23.48 -11.75
N ASP A 68 -27.33 24.76 -11.53
CA ASP A 68 -27.64 25.28 -10.19
C ASP A 68 -28.87 24.60 -9.56
N ILE A 69 -29.91 24.35 -10.37
CA ILE A 69 -31.09 23.59 -9.94
C ILE A 69 -30.71 22.15 -9.56
N LEU A 70 -29.86 21.50 -10.35
CA LEU A 70 -29.37 20.16 -10.05
C LEU A 70 -28.56 20.13 -8.75
N TRP A 71 -27.69 21.12 -8.52
CA TRP A 71 -26.92 21.25 -7.29
C TRP A 71 -27.82 21.38 -6.05
N HIS A 72 -28.82 22.26 -6.12
CA HIS A 72 -29.78 22.43 -5.03
C HIS A 72 -30.51 21.12 -4.72
N ARG A 73 -31.00 20.43 -5.76
CA ARG A 73 -31.69 19.14 -5.59
C ARG A 73 -30.78 18.04 -5.07
N ALA A 74 -29.54 17.95 -5.55
CA ALA A 74 -28.57 16.95 -5.12
C ALA A 74 -28.22 17.12 -3.64
N ASN A 75 -28.03 18.37 -3.18
CA ASN A 75 -27.78 18.65 -1.77
C ASN A 75 -29.00 18.31 -0.89
N LYS A 76 -30.21 18.67 -1.32
CA LYS A 76 -31.44 18.30 -0.60
C LYS A 76 -31.60 16.78 -0.46
N LEU A 77 -31.41 16.02 -1.55
CA LEU A 77 -31.47 14.56 -1.51
C LEU A 77 -30.39 13.95 -0.59
N LYS A 78 -29.19 14.52 -0.59
CA LYS A 78 -28.11 14.11 0.32
C LYS A 78 -28.48 14.34 1.78
N GLU A 79 -29.06 15.49 2.12
CA GLU A 79 -29.56 15.80 3.48
C GLU A 79 -30.70 14.85 3.90
N GLU A 80 -31.53 14.41 2.95
CA GLU A 80 -32.57 13.39 3.16
C GLU A 80 -32.04 11.95 3.24
N GLY A 81 -30.73 11.71 3.09
CA GLY A 81 -30.12 10.37 3.07
C GLY A 81 -30.31 9.58 1.77
N LYS A 82 -30.85 10.21 0.71
CA LYS A 82 -31.09 9.62 -0.62
C LYS A 82 -29.84 9.69 -1.49
N PHE A 83 -28.80 8.98 -1.07
CA PHE A 83 -27.46 9.10 -1.64
C PHE A 83 -27.36 8.63 -3.10
N GLN A 84 -28.08 7.58 -3.48
CA GLN A 84 -28.06 7.08 -4.86
C GLN A 84 -28.69 8.10 -5.81
N GLU A 85 -29.85 8.68 -5.44
CA GLU A 85 -30.49 9.72 -6.24
C GLU A 85 -29.66 11.00 -6.30
N ALA A 86 -29.03 11.40 -5.19
CA ALA A 86 -28.09 12.53 -5.16
C ALA A 86 -26.88 12.28 -6.09
N SER A 87 -26.37 11.05 -6.13
CA SER A 87 -25.29 10.63 -7.02
C SER A 87 -25.73 10.65 -8.49
N THR A 88 -26.95 10.27 -8.82
CA THR A 88 -27.49 10.38 -10.19
C THR A 88 -27.51 11.85 -10.65
N LEU A 89 -27.94 12.78 -9.80
CA LEU A 89 -27.89 14.21 -10.14
C LEU A 89 -26.45 14.72 -10.27
N SER A 90 -25.53 14.21 -9.46
CA SER A 90 -24.09 14.50 -9.55
C SER A 90 -23.52 14.09 -10.91
N GLN A 91 -23.93 12.95 -11.47
CA GLN A 91 -23.54 12.51 -12.81
C GLN A 91 -24.06 13.45 -13.91
N TRP A 92 -25.28 13.99 -13.76
CA TRP A 92 -25.79 15.00 -14.68
C TRP A 92 -24.99 16.29 -14.61
N ILE A 93 -24.63 16.74 -13.40
CA ILE A 93 -23.80 17.94 -13.21
C ILE A 93 -22.44 17.77 -13.90
N THR A 94 -21.74 16.65 -13.68
CA THR A 94 -20.44 16.40 -14.32
C THR A 94 -20.56 16.24 -15.84
N THR A 95 -21.65 15.64 -16.32
CA THR A 95 -21.96 15.55 -17.76
C THR A 95 -22.21 16.92 -18.39
N LEU A 96 -22.84 17.84 -17.67
CA LEU A 96 -23.12 19.19 -18.18
C LEU A 96 -21.90 20.12 -18.09
N GLN A 97 -20.96 19.82 -17.21
CA GLN A 97 -19.73 20.60 -16.99
C GLN A 97 -18.46 19.76 -17.12
N PRO A 98 -18.25 19.04 -18.25
CA PRO A 98 -17.20 18.03 -18.35
C PRO A 98 -15.79 18.62 -18.29
N ARG A 99 -15.64 19.87 -18.75
CA ARG A 99 -14.37 20.63 -18.77
C ARG A 99 -14.16 21.52 -17.54
N PHE A 100 -14.92 21.33 -16.47
CA PHE A 100 -14.76 22.09 -15.22
C PHE A 100 -14.22 21.18 -14.11
N PRO A 101 -12.89 21.13 -13.87
CA PRO A 101 -12.27 20.17 -12.94
C PRO A 101 -12.89 20.17 -11.53
N GLN A 102 -13.36 21.33 -11.06
CA GLN A 102 -13.91 21.51 -9.73
C GLN A 102 -15.16 20.64 -9.47
N VAL A 103 -16.00 20.39 -10.49
CA VAL A 103 -17.18 19.52 -10.29
C VAL A 103 -16.78 18.07 -10.08
N TRP A 104 -15.77 17.60 -10.81
CA TRP A 104 -15.23 16.24 -10.66
C TRP A 104 -14.58 16.05 -9.30
N ALA A 105 -13.71 16.99 -8.91
CA ALA A 105 -13.07 17.00 -7.60
C ALA A 105 -14.09 17.01 -6.46
N PHE A 106 -15.09 17.90 -6.53
CA PHE A 106 -16.12 18.00 -5.50
C PHE A 106 -16.91 16.70 -5.37
N HIS A 107 -17.43 16.14 -6.47
CA HIS A 107 -18.29 14.96 -6.39
C HIS A 107 -17.50 13.71 -5.98
N ALA A 108 -16.25 13.57 -6.43
CA ALA A 108 -15.37 12.50 -5.98
C ALA A 108 -15.10 12.59 -4.48
N TRP A 109 -14.76 13.79 -3.99
CA TRP A 109 -14.58 14.04 -2.56
C TRP A 109 -15.86 13.77 -1.78
N ASN A 110 -17.01 14.27 -2.24
CA ASN A 110 -18.28 14.09 -1.57
C ASN A 110 -18.67 12.61 -1.46
N MET A 111 -18.44 11.81 -2.51
CA MET A 111 -18.64 10.35 -2.43
C MET A 111 -17.66 9.70 -1.44
N ALA A 112 -16.36 9.99 -1.56
CA ALA A 112 -15.32 9.31 -0.77
C ALA A 112 -15.25 9.75 0.70
N TYR A 113 -15.71 10.94 1.05
CA TYR A 113 -15.58 11.48 2.41
C TYR A 113 -16.91 11.73 3.11
N ASN A 114 -17.90 12.29 2.41
CA ASN A 114 -19.15 12.69 3.07
C ASN A 114 -20.19 11.58 3.02
N ILE A 115 -20.50 11.07 1.82
CA ILE A 115 -21.49 10.02 1.63
C ILE A 115 -20.99 8.72 2.25
N SER A 116 -19.74 8.34 2.03
CA SER A 116 -19.21 7.10 2.62
C SER A 116 -19.38 7.10 4.14
N VAL A 117 -18.98 8.14 4.86
CA VAL A 117 -19.04 8.13 6.34
C VAL A 117 -20.48 8.12 6.86
N ALA A 118 -21.43 8.63 6.06
CA ALA A 118 -22.85 8.62 6.39
C ALA A 118 -23.52 7.24 6.22
N THR A 119 -22.85 6.24 5.64
CA THR A 119 -23.38 4.86 5.52
C THR A 119 -23.00 3.98 6.70
N HIS A 120 -23.63 2.79 6.79
CA HIS A 120 -23.61 1.95 7.98
C HIS A 120 -22.62 0.77 7.94
N THR A 121 -22.23 0.29 6.76
CA THR A 121 -21.36 -0.90 6.62
C THR A 121 -20.06 -0.58 5.89
N SER A 122 -18.97 -1.26 6.24
CA SER A 122 -17.66 -1.00 5.62
C SER A 122 -17.67 -1.28 4.11
N GLU A 123 -18.48 -2.26 3.69
CA GLU A 123 -18.74 -2.64 2.30
C GLU A 123 -19.38 -1.49 1.52
N GLU A 124 -20.45 -0.91 2.04
CA GLU A 124 -21.14 0.21 1.40
C GLU A 124 -20.25 1.45 1.37
N ARG A 125 -19.48 1.69 2.45
CA ARG A 125 -18.51 2.78 2.48
C ARG A 125 -17.46 2.62 1.38
N TRP A 126 -16.92 1.42 1.22
CA TRP A 126 -15.92 1.11 0.20
C TRP A 126 -16.46 1.29 -1.22
N ASP A 127 -17.72 0.91 -1.48
CA ASP A 127 -18.37 1.18 -2.76
C ASP A 127 -18.40 2.68 -3.09
N TRP A 128 -18.75 3.54 -2.13
CA TRP A 128 -18.73 4.99 -2.31
C TRP A 128 -17.33 5.57 -2.50
N VAL A 129 -16.34 5.10 -1.73
CA VAL A 129 -14.93 5.49 -1.92
C VAL A 129 -14.46 5.12 -3.33
N ASN A 130 -14.76 3.90 -3.79
CA ASN A 130 -14.42 3.44 -5.13
C ASN A 130 -15.14 4.21 -6.23
N LYS A 131 -16.43 4.58 -6.04
CA LYS A 131 -17.14 5.45 -6.97
C LYS A 131 -16.45 6.80 -7.12
N GLY A 132 -15.95 7.38 -6.02
CA GLY A 132 -15.14 8.61 -6.06
C GLY A 132 -13.82 8.45 -6.83
N ILE A 133 -13.08 7.37 -6.56
CA ILE A 133 -11.83 7.02 -7.28
C ILE A 133 -12.10 6.87 -8.78
N ARG A 134 -13.10 6.06 -9.14
CA ARG A 134 -13.49 5.80 -10.54
C ARG A 134 -13.95 7.06 -11.24
N LEU A 135 -14.71 7.94 -10.56
CA LEU A 135 -15.15 9.20 -11.14
C LEU A 135 -13.96 10.07 -11.60
N LEU A 136 -12.92 10.21 -10.77
CA LEU A 136 -11.72 10.95 -11.15
C LEU A 136 -10.93 10.23 -12.23
N ARG A 137 -10.71 8.93 -12.05
CA ARG A 137 -9.80 8.13 -12.87
C ARG A 137 -10.33 7.84 -14.28
N GLU A 138 -11.61 7.50 -14.38
CA GLU A 138 -12.25 7.04 -15.62
C GLU A 138 -12.84 8.21 -16.44
N GLN A 139 -13.14 9.35 -15.80
CA GLN A 139 -13.83 10.47 -16.46
C GLN A 139 -13.17 11.82 -16.18
N GLY A 140 -13.00 12.20 -14.91
CA GLY A 140 -12.51 13.52 -14.53
C GLY A 140 -11.14 13.86 -15.16
N ILE A 141 -10.14 13.00 -14.95
CA ILE A 141 -8.79 13.14 -15.51
C ILE A 141 -8.80 13.02 -17.04
N PRO A 142 -9.40 11.97 -17.66
CA PRO A 142 -9.47 11.90 -19.13
C PRO A 142 -10.11 13.12 -19.81
N TYR A 143 -11.13 13.74 -19.20
CA TYR A 143 -11.77 14.95 -19.75
C TYR A 143 -11.01 16.24 -19.41
N ASN A 144 -10.11 16.19 -18.43
CA ASN A 144 -9.32 17.33 -17.97
C ASN A 144 -7.85 16.92 -17.72
N PRO A 145 -7.13 16.41 -18.75
CA PRO A 145 -5.82 15.78 -18.55
C PRO A 145 -4.77 16.76 -18.06
N ARG A 146 -4.96 18.06 -18.26
CA ARG A 146 -4.06 19.12 -17.79
C ARG A 146 -4.38 19.63 -16.38
N ALA A 147 -5.47 19.17 -15.76
CA ALA A 147 -5.91 19.63 -14.45
C ALA A 147 -5.18 18.88 -13.33
N VAL A 148 -3.96 19.35 -13.00
CA VAL A 148 -3.09 18.81 -11.92
C VAL A 148 -3.85 18.58 -10.60
N ARG A 149 -4.83 19.42 -10.29
CA ARG A 149 -5.71 19.24 -9.12
C ARG A 149 -6.36 17.85 -9.08
N LEU A 150 -6.87 17.33 -10.20
CA LEU A 150 -7.58 16.04 -10.22
C LEU A 150 -6.65 14.87 -9.88
N TYR A 151 -5.43 14.91 -10.39
CA TYR A 151 -4.37 13.96 -10.04
C TYR A 151 -4.05 14.01 -8.54
N ARG A 152 -3.91 15.22 -7.98
CA ARG A 152 -3.69 15.44 -6.55
C ARG A 152 -4.85 14.94 -5.70
N GLU A 153 -6.10 15.20 -6.08
CA GLU A 153 -7.29 14.71 -5.35
C GLU A 153 -7.36 13.17 -5.38
N LEU A 154 -7.11 12.54 -6.54
CA LEU A 154 -7.09 11.08 -6.65
C LEU A 154 -5.97 10.48 -5.78
N SER A 155 -4.79 11.08 -5.82
CA SER A 155 -3.67 10.71 -4.95
C SER A 155 -4.02 10.84 -3.47
N TRP A 156 -4.68 11.93 -3.09
CA TRP A 156 -5.08 12.19 -1.72
C TRP A 156 -6.09 11.16 -1.21
N ILE A 157 -7.05 10.73 -2.02
CA ILE A 157 -7.98 9.64 -1.64
C ILE A 157 -7.18 8.37 -1.31
N PHE A 158 -6.25 7.95 -2.17
CA PHE A 158 -5.44 6.75 -1.88
C PHE A 158 -4.57 6.90 -0.63
N PHE A 159 -3.85 8.01 -0.51
CA PHE A 159 -2.97 8.23 0.63
C PHE A 159 -3.75 8.42 1.95
N HIS A 160 -4.68 9.36 1.99
CA HIS A 160 -5.32 9.80 3.23
C HIS A 160 -6.54 8.93 3.56
N LYS A 161 -7.51 8.78 2.64
CA LYS A 161 -8.74 8.02 2.92
C LYS A 161 -8.45 6.53 3.13
N ILE A 162 -7.60 5.93 2.29
CA ILE A 162 -7.30 4.49 2.34
C ILE A 162 -6.03 4.23 3.16
N GLY A 163 -4.95 4.97 2.92
CA GLY A 163 -3.63 4.67 3.48
C GLY A 163 -3.43 5.06 4.94
N GLN A 164 -3.97 6.19 5.38
CA GLN A 164 -3.83 6.69 6.76
C GLN A 164 -4.86 6.04 7.71
N TYR A 165 -4.94 6.57 8.92
CA TYR A 165 -5.81 6.12 10.01
C TYR A 165 -7.01 7.06 10.24
N SER A 166 -7.28 7.98 9.31
CA SER A 166 -8.31 9.01 9.47
C SER A 166 -9.74 8.50 9.37
N ASP A 167 -9.94 7.31 8.78
CA ASP A 167 -11.24 6.68 8.61
C ASP A 167 -11.28 5.36 9.39
N ASP A 168 -12.33 5.12 10.17
CA ASP A 168 -12.51 3.91 10.99
C ASP A 168 -12.58 2.61 10.18
N ALA A 169 -13.02 2.67 8.92
CA ALA A 169 -13.06 1.54 8.00
C ALA A 169 -11.78 1.40 7.15
N HIS A 170 -10.72 2.17 7.43
CA HIS A 170 -9.49 2.15 6.60
C HIS A 170 -8.89 0.74 6.43
N TRP A 171 -8.94 -0.12 7.45
CA TRP A 171 -8.44 -1.51 7.35
C TRP A 171 -9.29 -2.37 6.40
N PHE A 172 -10.58 -2.11 6.30
CA PHE A 172 -11.42 -2.75 5.29
C PHE A 172 -11.00 -2.31 3.89
N TYR A 173 -10.82 -1.00 3.64
CA TYR A 173 -10.40 -0.49 2.34
C TYR A 173 -9.04 -1.03 1.88
N LYS A 174 -8.06 -1.07 2.80
CA LYS A 174 -6.73 -1.64 2.53
C LYS A 174 -6.83 -3.12 2.15
N ARG A 175 -7.68 -3.90 2.82
CA ARG A 175 -7.91 -5.33 2.53
C ARG A 175 -8.56 -5.54 1.18
N GLU A 176 -9.59 -4.75 0.85
CA GLU A 176 -10.27 -4.87 -0.44
C GLU A 176 -9.37 -4.44 -1.60
N LEU A 177 -8.60 -3.35 -1.45
CA LEU A 177 -7.60 -2.96 -2.44
C LEU A 177 -6.53 -4.05 -2.62
N ALA A 178 -6.02 -4.61 -1.52
CA ALA A 178 -5.02 -5.68 -1.58
C ALA A 178 -5.57 -6.95 -2.25
N TYR A 179 -6.81 -7.33 -1.95
CA TYR A 179 -7.49 -8.45 -2.59
C TYR A 179 -7.68 -8.23 -4.08
N GLU A 180 -8.21 -7.08 -4.47
CA GLU A 180 -8.46 -6.70 -5.85
C GLU A 180 -7.15 -6.71 -6.66
N MET A 181 -6.10 -6.06 -6.14
CA MET A 181 -4.82 -5.98 -6.82
C MET A 181 -4.07 -7.31 -6.82
N GLN A 182 -4.21 -8.16 -5.80
CA GLN A 182 -3.65 -9.51 -5.80
C GLN A 182 -4.38 -10.44 -6.79
N GLN A 183 -5.68 -10.25 -6.99
CA GLN A 183 -6.44 -10.96 -8.02
C GLN A 183 -5.92 -10.61 -9.43
N VAL A 184 -5.53 -9.36 -9.65
CA VAL A 184 -4.98 -8.90 -10.94
C VAL A 184 -3.51 -9.31 -11.07
N LEU A 185 -2.63 -8.80 -10.20
CA LEU A 185 -1.18 -8.90 -10.33
C LEU A 185 -0.59 -10.18 -9.71
N GLY A 186 -1.31 -10.84 -8.80
CA GLY A 186 -0.74 -11.85 -7.92
C GLY A 186 0.14 -11.26 -6.82
N ASP A 187 0.73 -12.13 -5.99
CA ASP A 187 1.80 -11.74 -5.08
C ASP A 187 3.11 -11.65 -5.86
N LEU A 188 3.55 -10.42 -6.18
CA LEU A 188 4.80 -10.16 -6.92
C LEU A 188 6.01 -10.06 -5.99
N ASP A 189 5.81 -9.68 -4.72
CA ASP A 189 6.89 -9.57 -3.73
C ASP A 189 7.43 -10.96 -3.38
N ARG A 190 6.57 -11.88 -2.88
CA ARG A 190 6.96 -13.27 -2.48
C ARG A 190 8.29 -13.35 -1.70
N GLY A 191 8.65 -12.29 -0.95
CA GLY A 191 9.94 -12.19 -0.27
C GLY A 191 11.18 -12.10 -1.18
N GLY A 192 11.02 -11.66 -2.42
CA GLY A 192 12.12 -11.45 -3.37
C GLY A 192 12.93 -10.18 -3.10
N THR A 193 14.14 -10.12 -3.66
CA THR A 193 14.95 -8.90 -3.68
C THR A 193 14.31 -7.82 -4.56
N THR A 194 14.77 -6.58 -4.45
CA THR A 194 14.31 -5.47 -5.30
C THR A 194 14.39 -5.84 -6.78
N GLU A 195 15.52 -6.40 -7.25
CA GLU A 195 15.68 -6.75 -8.66
C GLU A 195 14.71 -7.85 -9.09
N GLN A 196 14.47 -8.85 -8.24
CA GLN A 196 13.53 -9.94 -8.53
C GLN A 196 12.09 -9.43 -8.66
N VAL A 197 11.67 -8.54 -7.76
CA VAL A 197 10.31 -7.96 -7.80
C VAL A 197 10.13 -7.09 -9.06
N ILE A 198 11.12 -6.24 -9.36
CA ILE A 198 11.12 -5.41 -10.58
C ILE A 198 11.08 -6.30 -11.83
N THR A 199 11.90 -7.35 -11.90
CA THR A 199 11.94 -8.28 -13.04
C THR A 199 10.59 -8.97 -13.27
N ARG A 200 9.90 -9.38 -12.20
CA ARG A 200 8.56 -9.99 -12.30
C ARG A 200 7.54 -8.99 -12.84
N PHE A 201 7.57 -7.74 -12.39
CA PHE A 201 6.67 -6.70 -12.89
C PHE A 201 7.01 -6.28 -14.33
N LYS A 202 8.29 -6.24 -14.69
CA LYS A 202 8.77 -5.97 -16.04
C LYS A 202 8.18 -6.93 -17.07
N ALA A 203 8.08 -8.22 -16.73
CA ALA A 203 7.43 -9.21 -17.59
C ALA A 203 5.93 -8.92 -17.86
N ILE A 204 5.26 -8.16 -16.99
CA ILE A 204 3.89 -7.67 -17.21
C ILE A 204 3.92 -6.40 -18.07
N ALA A 205 4.80 -5.45 -17.74
CA ALA A 205 4.91 -4.20 -18.48
C ALA A 205 5.27 -4.44 -19.96
N ASP A 206 6.22 -5.32 -20.22
CA ASP A 206 6.73 -5.67 -21.56
C ASP A 206 5.79 -6.62 -22.33
N ALA A 207 4.66 -7.04 -21.74
CA ALA A 207 3.71 -7.89 -22.44
C ALA A 207 3.13 -7.17 -23.69
N PRO A 208 2.73 -7.89 -24.74
CA PRO A 208 2.18 -7.29 -25.97
C PRO A 208 0.90 -6.49 -25.71
N ASP A 209 0.58 -5.52 -26.58
CA ASP A 209 -0.60 -4.65 -26.41
C ASP A 209 -1.88 -5.27 -26.99
N THR A 210 -1.74 -6.15 -27.98
CA THR A 210 -2.87 -6.83 -28.63
C THR A 210 -2.71 -8.35 -28.62
N VAL A 211 -3.84 -9.06 -28.78
CA VAL A 211 -3.86 -10.53 -28.87
C VAL A 211 -3.07 -11.01 -30.08
N GLU A 212 -3.13 -10.28 -31.19
CA GLU A 212 -2.43 -10.62 -32.44
C GLU A 212 -0.91 -10.59 -32.22
N GLN A 213 -0.40 -9.53 -31.58
CA GLN A 213 1.03 -9.43 -31.24
C GLN A 213 1.45 -10.52 -30.25
N LEU A 214 0.58 -10.85 -29.28
CA LEU A 214 0.82 -11.94 -28.34
C LEU A 214 0.99 -13.29 -29.04
N VAL A 215 0.12 -13.59 -30.01
CA VAL A 215 0.19 -14.84 -30.79
C VAL A 215 1.40 -14.85 -31.73
N GLU A 216 1.74 -13.71 -32.33
CA GLU A 216 2.92 -13.59 -33.19
C GLU A 216 4.22 -13.89 -32.42
N LEU A 217 4.38 -13.30 -31.23
CA LEU A 217 5.56 -13.50 -30.38
C LEU A 217 5.56 -14.87 -29.69
N HIS A 218 4.38 -15.39 -29.36
CA HIS A 218 4.20 -16.66 -28.65
C HIS A 218 3.12 -17.54 -29.32
N PRO A 219 3.45 -18.23 -30.43
CA PRO A 219 2.46 -18.99 -31.21
C PRO A 219 1.72 -20.08 -30.43
N ASN A 220 2.34 -20.62 -29.37
CA ASN A 220 1.71 -21.61 -28.49
C ASN A 220 0.55 -21.03 -27.64
N VAL A 221 0.32 -19.71 -27.67
CA VAL A 221 -0.83 -19.08 -27.02
C VAL A 221 -2.12 -19.28 -27.83
N GLN A 222 -2.04 -19.39 -29.16
CA GLN A 222 -3.24 -19.53 -30.01
C GLN A 222 -4.11 -20.75 -29.62
N PRO A 223 -3.55 -21.97 -29.43
CA PRO A 223 -4.36 -23.11 -28.99
C PRO A 223 -5.02 -22.90 -27.62
N VAL A 224 -4.38 -22.13 -26.72
CA VAL A 224 -4.97 -21.80 -25.42
C VAL A 224 -6.17 -20.87 -25.59
N LEU A 225 -6.06 -19.86 -26.46
CA LEU A 225 -7.14 -18.93 -26.75
C LEU A 225 -8.32 -19.62 -27.43
N ASP A 226 -8.06 -20.52 -28.38
CA ASP A 226 -9.12 -21.26 -29.07
C ASP A 226 -9.93 -22.12 -28.10
N ALA A 227 -9.25 -22.85 -27.22
CA ALA A 227 -9.90 -23.65 -26.18
C ALA A 227 -10.67 -22.78 -25.17
N LEU A 228 -10.11 -21.63 -24.75
CA LEU A 228 -10.82 -20.68 -23.89
C LEU A 228 -12.10 -20.16 -24.55
N LYS A 229 -12.04 -19.88 -25.85
CA LYS A 229 -13.20 -19.42 -26.64
C LYS A 229 -14.30 -20.48 -26.72
N GLU A 230 -13.94 -21.76 -26.87
CA GLU A 230 -14.90 -22.87 -26.81
C GLU A 230 -15.60 -22.95 -25.44
N LEU A 231 -14.92 -22.59 -24.35
CA LEU A 231 -15.51 -22.48 -23.01
C LEU A 231 -16.31 -21.17 -22.80
N GLY A 232 -16.33 -20.26 -23.79
CA GLY A 232 -17.02 -18.97 -23.71
C GLY A 232 -16.22 -17.87 -23.01
N TYR A 233 -14.89 -17.98 -22.97
CA TYR A 233 -14.00 -16.96 -22.44
C TYR A 233 -13.30 -16.19 -23.57
N GLU A 234 -13.33 -14.87 -23.43
CA GLU A 234 -12.50 -13.94 -24.20
C GLU A 234 -11.32 -13.48 -23.34
N PRO A 235 -10.19 -13.07 -23.93
CA PRO A 235 -9.00 -12.63 -23.20
C PRO A 235 -9.19 -11.24 -22.57
N ASN A 236 -10.02 -11.15 -21.53
CA ASN A 236 -10.44 -9.92 -20.89
C ASN A 236 -10.36 -10.00 -19.35
N GLU A 237 -10.85 -8.95 -18.68
CA GLU A 237 -10.85 -8.84 -17.22
C GLU A 237 -11.55 -10.02 -16.52
N ARG A 238 -12.65 -10.54 -17.10
CA ARG A 238 -13.38 -11.68 -16.51
C ARG A 238 -12.49 -12.92 -16.45
N LEU A 239 -11.77 -13.23 -17.52
CA LEU A 239 -10.84 -14.35 -17.54
C LEU A 239 -9.73 -14.15 -16.51
N LEU A 240 -9.10 -12.98 -16.48
CA LEU A 240 -8.03 -12.69 -15.52
C LEU A 240 -8.51 -12.88 -14.08
N ARG A 241 -9.68 -12.35 -13.74
CA ARG A 241 -10.23 -12.42 -12.38
C ARG A 241 -10.53 -13.85 -11.95
N GLN A 242 -11.01 -14.70 -12.86
CA GLN A 242 -11.22 -16.12 -12.59
C GLN A 242 -9.89 -16.85 -12.27
N LEU A 243 -8.89 -16.66 -13.14
CA LEU A 243 -7.55 -17.24 -12.96
C LEU A 243 -6.89 -16.73 -11.68
N GLY A 244 -6.93 -15.42 -11.46
CA GLY A 244 -6.39 -14.75 -10.28
C GLY A 244 -7.01 -15.26 -8.98
N THR A 245 -8.34 -15.38 -8.93
CA THR A 245 -9.05 -15.93 -7.75
C THR A 245 -8.61 -17.34 -7.44
N TYR A 246 -8.51 -18.20 -8.45
CA TYR A 246 -8.06 -19.56 -8.25
C TYR A 246 -6.61 -19.61 -7.76
N ILE A 247 -5.69 -18.93 -8.45
CA ILE A 247 -4.25 -18.92 -8.12
C ILE A 247 -4.03 -18.45 -6.68
N MET A 248 -4.63 -17.33 -6.29
CA MET A 248 -4.40 -16.78 -4.96
C MET A 248 -5.02 -17.66 -3.86
N SER A 249 -6.18 -18.28 -4.12
CA SER A 249 -6.80 -19.22 -3.18
C SER A 249 -5.95 -20.47 -3.00
N PHE A 250 -5.40 -21.01 -4.09
CA PHE A 250 -4.49 -22.15 -4.06
C PHE A 250 -3.17 -21.83 -3.33
N GLN A 251 -2.71 -20.57 -3.41
CA GLN A 251 -1.51 -20.08 -2.74
C GLN A 251 -1.74 -19.66 -1.28
N SER A 252 -2.99 -19.58 -0.81
CA SER A 252 -3.30 -19.22 0.57
C SER A 252 -2.74 -20.26 1.55
N LEU A 253 -1.94 -19.78 2.51
CA LEU A 253 -1.42 -20.62 3.58
C LEU A 253 -2.52 -20.88 4.61
N ASP A 254 -3.37 -19.88 4.90
CA ASP A 254 -4.44 -20.03 5.89
C ASP A 254 -5.49 -21.05 5.41
N SER A 255 -5.82 -21.06 4.12
CA SER A 255 -6.69 -22.08 3.53
C SER A 255 -6.14 -23.48 3.77
N ARG A 256 -4.85 -23.69 3.52
CA ARG A 256 -4.19 -25.00 3.74
C ARG A 256 -4.18 -25.39 5.22
N ILE A 257 -3.96 -24.45 6.13
CA ILE A 257 -3.98 -24.68 7.57
C ILE A 257 -5.38 -25.10 8.03
N ILE A 258 -6.40 -24.31 7.67
CA ILE A 258 -7.77 -24.47 8.16
C ILE A 258 -8.43 -25.69 7.50
N GLN A 259 -8.38 -25.76 6.17
CA GLN A 259 -9.12 -26.74 5.40
C GLN A 259 -8.32 -28.04 5.17
N GLY A 260 -6.99 -27.96 5.15
CA GLY A 260 -6.12 -29.11 4.88
C GLY A 260 -5.71 -29.18 3.40
N ALA A 261 -4.68 -29.97 3.09
CA ALA A 261 -4.05 -29.97 1.77
C ALA A 261 -4.99 -30.40 0.62
N GLU A 262 -5.94 -31.29 0.87
CA GLU A 262 -6.91 -31.74 -0.14
C GLU A 262 -8.05 -30.73 -0.30
N GLN A 263 -8.70 -30.34 0.80
CA GLN A 263 -9.83 -29.41 0.77
C GLN A 263 -9.43 -28.01 0.29
N SER A 264 -8.23 -27.53 0.63
CA SER A 264 -7.70 -26.23 0.15
C SER A 264 -7.43 -26.18 -1.35
N ARG A 265 -7.43 -27.33 -2.05
CA ARG A 265 -7.34 -27.41 -3.51
C ARG A 265 -8.70 -27.35 -4.19
N GLN A 266 -9.79 -27.33 -3.43
CA GLN A 266 -11.12 -27.16 -4.00
C GLN A 266 -11.25 -25.82 -4.69
N ILE A 267 -12.04 -25.82 -5.76
CA ILE A 267 -12.27 -24.66 -6.59
C ILE A 267 -13.18 -23.69 -5.82
N PRO A 268 -12.78 -22.43 -5.60
CA PRO A 268 -13.60 -21.47 -4.87
C PRO A 268 -14.96 -21.24 -5.54
N SER A 269 -15.98 -20.95 -4.73
CA SER A 269 -17.30 -20.57 -5.24
C SER A 269 -17.18 -19.36 -6.19
N GLY A 270 -17.86 -19.44 -7.33
CA GLY A 270 -17.81 -18.41 -8.38
C GLY A 270 -16.63 -18.52 -9.35
N VAL A 271 -15.71 -19.47 -9.16
CA VAL A 271 -14.72 -19.85 -10.17
C VAL A 271 -15.27 -20.99 -11.03
N ASP A 272 -15.20 -20.86 -12.36
CA ASP A 272 -15.67 -21.88 -13.29
C ASP A 272 -14.76 -23.13 -13.23
N PRO A 273 -15.29 -24.29 -12.82
CA PRO A 273 -14.49 -25.50 -12.70
C PRO A 273 -13.86 -25.96 -14.02
N ARG A 274 -14.57 -25.74 -15.14
CA ARG A 274 -14.11 -26.15 -16.47
C ARG A 274 -12.88 -25.36 -16.90
N LEU A 275 -12.82 -24.08 -16.52
CA LEU A 275 -11.66 -23.23 -16.76
C LEU A 275 -10.45 -23.72 -15.97
N VAL A 276 -10.65 -24.09 -14.70
CA VAL A 276 -9.56 -24.61 -13.86
C VAL A 276 -9.02 -25.92 -14.42
N GLU A 277 -9.91 -26.82 -14.84
CA GLU A 277 -9.56 -28.08 -15.48
C GLU A 277 -8.73 -27.88 -16.74
N LEU A 278 -9.19 -27.01 -17.63
CA LEU A 278 -8.49 -26.68 -18.86
C LEU A 278 -7.10 -26.09 -18.62
N ILE A 279 -6.96 -25.19 -17.64
CA ILE A 279 -5.75 -24.39 -17.47
C ILE A 279 -4.73 -25.04 -16.54
N PHE A 280 -5.15 -25.53 -15.37
CA PHE A 280 -4.23 -25.94 -14.31
C PHE A 280 -4.03 -27.46 -14.21
N TYR A 281 -4.91 -28.27 -14.79
CA TYR A 281 -4.74 -29.73 -14.84
C TYR A 281 -4.22 -30.23 -16.20
N ASN A 282 -3.97 -29.33 -17.15
CA ASN A 282 -3.35 -29.67 -18.43
C ASN A 282 -1.83 -29.89 -18.28
N THR A 283 -1.36 -31.06 -18.71
CA THR A 283 0.04 -31.48 -18.57
C THR A 283 0.90 -31.22 -19.81
N ASP A 284 0.34 -30.65 -20.88
CA ASP A 284 1.10 -30.30 -22.08
C ASP A 284 2.14 -29.21 -21.75
N LYS A 285 3.41 -29.48 -22.07
CA LYS A 285 4.52 -28.55 -21.84
C LYS A 285 4.38 -27.25 -22.66
N LYS A 286 3.87 -27.33 -23.89
CA LYS A 286 3.65 -26.14 -24.74
C LYS A 286 2.57 -25.24 -24.17
N TRP A 287 1.52 -25.86 -23.64
CA TRP A 287 0.44 -25.16 -22.93
C TRP A 287 0.98 -24.44 -21.69
N ASN A 288 1.69 -25.16 -20.83
CA ASN A 288 2.25 -24.61 -19.60
C ASN A 288 3.27 -23.49 -19.85
N ALA A 289 4.02 -23.55 -20.95
CA ALA A 289 4.92 -22.47 -21.37
C ALA A 289 4.17 -21.23 -21.90
N ALA A 290 2.97 -21.38 -22.47
CA ALA A 290 2.17 -20.28 -23.01
C ALA A 290 1.42 -19.48 -21.94
N LEU A 291 1.01 -20.14 -20.85
CA LEU A 291 0.18 -19.53 -19.80
C LEU A 291 0.78 -18.26 -19.16
N PRO A 292 2.08 -18.19 -18.80
CA PRO A 292 2.65 -16.97 -18.24
C PRO A 292 2.54 -15.77 -19.18
N HIS A 293 2.71 -15.97 -20.49
CA HIS A 293 2.59 -14.91 -21.50
C HIS A 293 1.16 -14.40 -21.61
N LEU A 294 0.18 -15.33 -21.67
CA LEU A 294 -1.24 -14.97 -21.67
C LEU A 294 -1.64 -14.22 -20.39
N VAL A 295 -1.22 -14.70 -19.22
CA VAL A 295 -1.54 -14.07 -17.94
C VAL A 295 -0.91 -12.68 -17.83
N ASN A 296 0.33 -12.49 -18.29
CA ASN A 296 0.97 -11.18 -18.30
C ASN A 296 0.30 -10.20 -19.28
N TYR A 297 -0.11 -10.66 -20.45
CA TYR A 297 -0.94 -9.89 -21.38
C TYR A 297 -2.25 -9.44 -20.71
N LEU A 298 -2.99 -10.37 -20.11
CA LEU A 298 -4.24 -10.08 -19.42
C LEU A 298 -4.06 -9.05 -18.29
N ARG A 299 -2.98 -9.20 -17.50
CA ARG A 299 -2.62 -8.24 -16.45
C ARG A 299 -2.38 -6.85 -17.01
N LYS A 300 -1.53 -6.73 -18.04
CA LYS A 300 -1.24 -5.46 -18.72
C LYS A 300 -2.52 -4.81 -19.23
N HIS A 301 -3.34 -5.59 -19.95
CA HIS A 301 -4.60 -5.14 -20.50
C HIS A 301 -5.56 -4.61 -19.42
N VAL A 302 -5.70 -5.33 -18.30
CA VAL A 302 -6.57 -4.89 -17.19
C VAL A 302 -6.02 -3.64 -16.50
N ILE A 303 -4.71 -3.53 -16.27
CA ILE A 303 -4.09 -2.33 -15.70
C ILE A 303 -4.43 -1.09 -16.55
N VAL A 304 -4.31 -1.21 -17.87
CA VAL A 304 -4.62 -0.12 -18.80
C VAL A 304 -6.13 0.16 -18.84
N ALA A 305 -6.95 -0.85 -19.12
CA ALA A 305 -8.37 -0.66 -19.41
C ALA A 305 -9.21 -0.35 -18.17
N ARG A 306 -8.90 -0.96 -17.01
CA ARG A 306 -9.69 -0.82 -15.78
C ARG A 306 -9.12 0.23 -14.83
N TYR A 307 -7.80 0.28 -14.71
CA TYR A 307 -7.14 1.18 -13.76
C TYR A 307 -6.64 2.46 -14.42
N HIS A 308 -6.68 2.58 -15.76
CA HIS A 308 -6.16 3.74 -16.49
C HIS A 308 -4.72 4.08 -16.08
N MET A 309 -3.95 3.06 -15.72
CA MET A 309 -2.55 3.18 -15.36
C MET A 309 -1.69 2.64 -16.50
N GLN A 310 -0.51 3.22 -16.67
CA GLN A 310 0.47 2.83 -17.67
C GLN A 310 1.50 1.88 -17.04
N PRO A 311 1.55 0.60 -17.46
CA PRO A 311 2.50 -0.38 -16.90
C PRO A 311 3.96 0.04 -17.02
N GLN A 312 4.34 0.71 -18.12
CA GLN A 312 5.68 1.26 -18.33
C GLN A 312 6.01 2.32 -17.26
N LYS A 313 5.10 3.25 -16.99
CA LYS A 313 5.28 4.25 -15.92
C LYS A 313 5.34 3.61 -14.54
N MET A 314 4.54 2.59 -14.29
CA MET A 314 4.62 1.81 -13.04
C MET A 314 6.01 1.16 -12.89
N LEU A 315 6.56 0.60 -13.98
CA LEU A 315 7.89 0.00 -13.98
C LEU A 315 8.99 1.06 -13.76
N GLU A 316 8.93 2.18 -14.48
CA GLU A 316 9.87 3.32 -14.31
C GLU A 316 9.93 3.76 -12.84
N MET A 317 8.78 3.88 -12.18
CA MET A 317 8.73 4.24 -10.76
C MET A 317 9.31 3.15 -9.86
N MET A 318 9.16 1.87 -10.21
CA MET A 318 9.76 0.77 -9.44
C MET A 318 11.29 0.76 -9.59
N GLU A 319 11.79 1.04 -10.78
CA GLU A 319 13.22 1.18 -11.06
C GLU A 319 13.81 2.41 -10.34
N GLU A 320 13.05 3.51 -10.27
CA GLU A 320 13.47 4.76 -9.65
C GLU A 320 13.43 4.72 -8.11
N PHE A 321 12.37 4.16 -7.52
CA PHE A 321 12.07 4.30 -6.09
C PHE A 321 12.14 3.00 -5.30
N GLY A 322 12.27 1.85 -5.96
CA GLY A 322 12.34 0.54 -5.34
C GLY A 322 11.11 -0.34 -5.57
N PRO A 323 11.00 -1.49 -4.89
CA PRO A 323 10.05 -2.54 -5.23
C PRO A 323 8.63 -2.24 -4.74
N ILE A 324 7.95 -1.32 -5.43
CA ILE A 324 6.59 -0.87 -5.08
C ILE A 324 5.61 -2.04 -5.17
N ASP A 325 4.94 -2.32 -4.05
CA ASP A 325 3.81 -3.24 -4.00
C ASP A 325 2.51 -2.52 -4.36
N TRP A 326 1.98 -2.78 -5.55
CA TRP A 326 0.76 -2.15 -6.06
C TRP A 326 -0.53 -2.56 -5.35
N ARG A 327 -0.47 -3.50 -4.38
CA ARG A 327 -1.56 -3.76 -3.41
C ARG A 327 -1.64 -2.68 -2.33
N HIS A 328 -0.57 -1.90 -2.16
CA HIS A 328 -0.47 -0.86 -1.15
C HIS A 328 -1.10 0.46 -1.65
N PRO A 329 -1.97 1.14 -0.87
CA PRO A 329 -2.64 2.36 -1.31
C PRO A 329 -1.68 3.52 -1.65
N ALA A 330 -0.59 3.69 -0.89
CA ALA A 330 0.43 4.69 -1.20
C ALA A 330 1.09 4.51 -2.58
N ALA A 331 1.14 3.30 -3.15
CA ALA A 331 1.64 3.08 -4.51
C ALA A 331 0.78 3.83 -5.54
N HIS A 332 -0.54 3.75 -5.40
CA HIS A 332 -1.50 4.48 -6.22
C HIS A 332 -1.44 5.98 -5.95
N GLY A 333 -1.35 6.37 -4.68
CA GLY A 333 -1.15 7.77 -4.29
C GLY A 333 0.05 8.40 -4.99
N MET A 334 1.20 7.75 -4.88
CA MET A 334 2.44 8.16 -5.52
C MET A 334 2.32 8.21 -7.05
N TYR A 335 1.72 7.19 -7.68
CA TYR A 335 1.53 7.14 -9.13
C TYR A 335 0.77 8.37 -9.66
N TRP A 336 -0.40 8.65 -9.07
CA TRP A 336 -1.21 9.78 -9.52
C TRP A 336 -0.57 11.12 -9.20
N ALA A 337 0.14 11.25 -8.06
CA ALA A 337 0.85 12.48 -7.73
C ALA A 337 2.04 12.74 -8.68
N LYS A 338 2.81 11.72 -9.05
CA LYS A 338 3.90 11.83 -10.04
C LYS A 338 3.38 12.25 -11.41
N LEU A 339 2.31 11.63 -11.91
CA LEU A 339 1.65 12.07 -13.14
C LEU A 339 1.16 13.52 -13.03
N GLY A 340 0.65 13.93 -11.87
CA GLY A 340 0.27 15.33 -11.61
C GLY A 340 1.46 16.30 -11.71
N THR A 341 2.63 15.94 -11.17
CA THR A 341 3.85 16.76 -11.29
C THR A 341 4.39 16.82 -12.72
N GLU A 342 4.37 15.71 -13.47
CA GLU A 342 4.76 15.69 -14.89
C GLU A 342 3.82 16.57 -15.73
N GLN A 343 2.53 16.48 -15.47
CA GLN A 343 1.54 17.31 -16.15
C GLN A 343 1.74 18.79 -15.84
N ALA A 344 2.07 19.15 -14.60
CA ALA A 344 2.35 20.52 -14.20
C ALA A 344 3.56 21.10 -14.94
N ALA A 345 4.63 20.31 -15.11
CA ALA A 345 5.84 20.73 -15.82
C ALA A 345 5.59 21.06 -17.30
N SER A 346 4.54 20.48 -17.90
CA SER A 346 4.13 20.78 -19.28
C SER A 346 3.28 22.05 -19.44
N LEU A 347 2.89 22.72 -18.35
CA LEU A 347 2.03 23.91 -18.41
C LEU A 347 2.88 25.18 -18.64
N ARG A 348 2.42 26.03 -19.58
CA ARG A 348 3.08 27.30 -19.93
C ARG A 348 3.00 28.36 -18.81
N ASN A 349 1.95 28.30 -17.98
CA ASN A 349 1.81 29.09 -16.75
C ASN A 349 1.35 28.15 -15.62
N ASN A 350 2.08 28.11 -14.51
CA ASN A 350 1.84 27.23 -13.38
C ASN A 350 1.63 27.98 -12.04
N ASP A 351 1.48 29.30 -12.06
CA ASP A 351 1.37 30.12 -10.84
C ASP A 351 0.19 29.69 -9.95
N ASP A 352 -0.96 29.42 -10.59
CA ASP A 352 -2.20 28.95 -9.96
C ASP A 352 -2.20 27.45 -9.63
N VAL A 353 -1.19 26.71 -10.10
CA VAL A 353 -1.04 25.29 -9.76
C VAL A 353 -0.42 25.18 -8.38
N ASP A 354 -1.10 24.47 -7.51
CA ASP A 354 -0.59 24.11 -6.18
C ASP A 354 0.45 22.98 -6.28
N ILE A 355 1.54 23.28 -7.00
CA ILE A 355 2.61 22.34 -7.33
C ILE A 355 3.30 21.84 -6.07
N VAL A 356 3.49 22.72 -5.09
CA VAL A 356 4.08 22.42 -3.79
C VAL A 356 3.28 21.34 -3.05
N ASN A 357 1.95 21.45 -2.99
CA ASN A 357 1.16 20.40 -2.35
C ASN A 357 1.10 19.11 -3.19
N THR A 358 1.28 19.18 -4.51
CA THR A 358 1.43 17.97 -5.34
C THR A 358 2.76 17.25 -5.06
N TYR A 359 3.88 17.96 -4.97
CA TYR A 359 5.17 17.37 -4.55
C TYR A 359 5.12 16.83 -3.12
N ARG A 360 4.47 17.56 -2.21
CA ARG A 360 4.23 17.08 -0.82
C ARG A 360 3.50 15.74 -0.80
N GLN A 361 2.63 15.49 -1.77
CA GLN A 361 1.90 14.23 -1.87
C GLN A 361 2.82 13.05 -2.26
N ASN A 362 3.85 13.28 -3.08
CA ASN A 362 4.90 12.31 -3.34
C ASN A 362 5.67 11.99 -2.05
N VAL A 363 6.10 13.01 -1.30
CA VAL A 363 6.76 12.85 0.01
C VAL A 363 5.92 12.01 0.97
N HIS A 364 4.63 12.33 1.09
CA HIS A 364 3.69 11.60 1.94
C HIS A 364 3.54 10.12 1.54
N SER A 365 3.50 9.85 0.24
CA SER A 365 3.36 8.48 -0.26
C SER A 365 4.64 7.67 -0.02
N MET A 366 5.83 8.25 -0.25
CA MET A 366 7.12 7.62 0.05
C MET A 366 7.31 7.37 1.55
N GLN A 367 6.86 8.30 2.39
CA GLN A 367 6.90 8.13 3.85
C GLN A 367 6.03 6.94 4.27
N LEU A 368 4.83 6.83 3.68
CA LEU A 368 3.92 5.73 3.99
C LEU A 368 4.47 4.39 3.46
N LEU A 369 5.07 4.34 2.27
CA LEU A 369 5.78 3.16 1.77
C LEU A 369 6.96 2.77 2.68
N THR A 370 7.69 3.73 3.24
CA THR A 370 8.75 3.42 4.21
C THR A 370 8.17 2.82 5.50
N ARG A 371 7.01 3.31 5.97
CA ARG A 371 6.38 2.89 7.23
C ARG A 371 5.57 1.59 7.11
N SER A 372 5.08 1.26 5.92
CA SER A 372 4.13 0.15 5.73
C SER A 372 4.22 -0.56 4.38
N GLY A 373 5.25 -0.31 3.58
CA GLY A 373 5.39 -0.81 2.20
C GLY A 373 5.60 -2.33 2.06
N ARG A 374 6.08 -3.02 3.10
CA ARG A 374 6.15 -4.49 3.11
C ARG A 374 4.77 -5.05 3.43
N LEU A 375 4.10 -5.57 2.42
CA LEU A 375 2.72 -6.07 2.53
C LEU A 375 2.70 -7.61 2.54
N SER A 376 1.96 -8.20 3.48
CA SER A 376 1.62 -9.63 3.50
C SER A 376 0.10 -9.77 3.54
N PHE A 377 -0.46 -10.52 2.60
CA PHE A 377 -1.90 -10.69 2.46
C PHE A 377 -2.26 -12.16 2.22
N ASP A 378 -3.18 -12.68 3.03
CA ASP A 378 -3.79 -13.98 2.80
C ASP A 378 -5.23 -13.80 2.25
N PRO A 379 -5.51 -14.28 1.02
CA PRO A 379 -6.79 -14.04 0.36
C PRO A 379 -7.96 -14.86 0.94
N PHE A 380 -7.67 -15.93 1.69
CA PHE A 380 -8.72 -16.78 2.28
C PHE A 380 -9.32 -16.14 3.52
N THR A 381 -8.48 -15.69 4.45
CA THR A 381 -8.90 -15.03 5.71
C THR A 381 -9.03 -13.52 5.57
N ARG A 382 -8.62 -12.95 4.43
CA ARG A 382 -8.46 -11.50 4.22
C ARG A 382 -7.49 -10.87 5.23
N ARG A 383 -6.57 -11.66 5.82
CA ARG A 383 -5.59 -11.16 6.78
C ARG A 383 -4.56 -10.31 6.03
N LEU A 384 -4.50 -9.03 6.38
CA LEU A 384 -3.55 -8.07 5.84
C LEU A 384 -2.61 -7.61 6.95
N GLN A 385 -1.31 -7.64 6.65
CA GLN A 385 -0.27 -7.05 7.47
C GLN A 385 0.60 -6.14 6.61
N MET A 386 0.90 -4.97 7.15
CA MET A 386 1.71 -3.95 6.49
C MET A 386 2.81 -3.54 7.45
N LEU A 387 4.04 -3.52 6.97
CA LEU A 387 5.25 -3.37 7.78
C LEU A 387 6.20 -2.36 7.16
N PRO A 388 7.06 -1.71 7.95
CA PRO A 388 8.08 -0.82 7.41
C PRO A 388 8.92 -1.50 6.34
N ASP A 389 9.31 -0.76 5.31
CA ASP A 389 10.20 -1.22 4.25
C ASP A 389 11.34 -0.21 4.07
N VAL A 390 12.51 -0.57 4.59
CA VAL A 390 13.70 0.29 4.59
C VAL A 390 14.22 0.59 3.18
N ARG A 391 13.80 -0.20 2.17
CA ARG A 391 14.20 0.00 0.76
C ARG A 391 13.71 1.34 0.20
N PHE A 392 12.68 1.95 0.79
CA PHE A 392 12.13 3.24 0.35
C PHE A 392 12.75 4.46 1.04
N ILE A 393 13.70 4.28 1.97
CA ILE A 393 14.34 5.42 2.67
C ILE A 393 15.02 6.38 1.68
N PRO A 394 15.85 5.91 0.72
CA PRO A 394 16.45 6.80 -0.28
C PRO A 394 15.40 7.51 -1.16
N ALA A 395 14.32 6.80 -1.52
CA ALA A 395 13.23 7.37 -2.29
C ALA A 395 12.49 8.50 -1.56
N TYR A 396 12.32 8.37 -0.24
CA TYR A 396 11.78 9.45 0.57
C TYR A 396 12.72 10.66 0.61
N GLU A 397 14.03 10.46 0.82
CA GLU A 397 14.99 11.56 0.85
C GLU A 397 14.96 12.35 -0.46
N LYS A 398 15.02 11.65 -1.60
CA LYS A 398 14.88 12.25 -2.93
C LYS A 398 13.57 13.03 -3.09
N ALA A 399 12.45 12.46 -2.64
CA ALA A 399 11.15 13.15 -2.73
C ALA A 399 11.10 14.43 -1.88
N VAL A 400 11.78 14.46 -0.72
CA VAL A 400 11.88 15.66 0.12
C VAL A 400 12.75 16.72 -0.55
N GLU A 401 13.88 16.33 -1.12
CA GLU A 401 14.77 17.21 -1.89
C GLU A 401 14.00 17.88 -3.04
N GLU A 402 13.34 17.08 -3.90
CA GLU A 402 12.52 17.58 -5.01
C GLU A 402 11.39 18.53 -4.53
N ALA A 403 10.75 18.21 -3.41
CA ALA A 403 9.66 19.02 -2.87
C ALA A 403 10.14 20.35 -2.25
N ASP A 404 11.31 20.36 -1.62
CA ASP A 404 11.90 21.56 -1.03
C ASP A 404 12.51 22.47 -2.11
N GLU A 405 13.09 21.92 -3.17
CA GLU A 405 13.49 22.66 -4.37
C GLU A 405 12.29 23.35 -5.03
N ALA A 406 11.21 22.61 -5.30
CA ALA A 406 9.98 23.21 -5.84
C ALA A 406 9.38 24.29 -4.93
N TYR A 407 9.53 24.13 -3.60
CA TYR A 407 9.11 25.15 -2.64
C TYR A 407 10.00 26.40 -2.72
N PHE A 408 11.31 26.23 -2.82
CA PHE A 408 12.27 27.32 -2.99
C PHE A 408 12.04 28.08 -4.28
N GLU A 409 11.82 27.40 -5.41
CA GLU A 409 11.49 28.04 -6.69
C GLU A 409 10.23 28.91 -6.61
N LYS A 410 9.21 28.45 -5.87
CA LYS A 410 7.94 29.19 -5.73
C LYS A 410 8.00 30.34 -4.74
N TYR A 411 8.73 30.19 -3.62
CA TYR A 411 8.68 31.14 -2.49
C TYR A 411 10.00 31.85 -2.18
N GLY A 412 11.09 31.51 -2.87
CA GLY A 412 12.43 32.08 -2.66
C GLY A 412 13.08 31.72 -1.31
N LYS A 413 12.57 30.69 -0.62
CA LYS A 413 13.10 30.20 0.66
C LYS A 413 12.78 28.72 0.85
N HIS A 414 13.56 28.02 1.66
CA HIS A 414 13.31 26.62 2.03
C HIS A 414 12.19 26.49 3.09
N SER A 415 11.58 25.31 3.17
CA SER A 415 10.45 25.04 4.08
C SER A 415 10.89 24.47 5.43
N ASP A 416 10.58 25.18 6.52
CA ASP A 416 10.79 24.66 7.88
C ASP A 416 10.04 23.34 8.14
N SER A 417 8.89 23.15 7.48
CA SER A 417 8.10 21.92 7.61
C SER A 417 8.81 20.71 6.98
N TYR A 418 9.53 20.89 5.87
CA TYR A 418 10.31 19.79 5.28
C TYR A 418 11.54 19.49 6.14
N LYS A 419 12.20 20.53 6.69
CA LYS A 419 13.31 20.38 7.63
C LYS A 419 12.93 19.53 8.85
N ALA A 420 11.87 19.89 9.56
CA ALA A 420 11.41 19.16 10.75
C ALA A 420 10.88 17.75 10.41
N GLY A 421 10.19 17.60 9.27
CA GLY A 421 9.73 16.30 8.79
C GLY A 421 10.88 15.35 8.46
N HIS A 422 11.94 15.86 7.82
CA HIS A 422 13.12 15.11 7.44
C HIS A 422 13.94 14.66 8.66
N GLU A 423 14.16 15.52 9.66
CA GLU A 423 14.83 15.12 10.92
C GLU A 423 14.14 13.91 11.56
N ASN A 424 12.81 13.99 11.74
CA ASN A 424 12.02 12.91 12.31
C ASN A 424 12.07 11.63 11.47
N PHE A 425 12.09 11.77 10.14
CA PHE A 425 12.20 10.63 9.25
C PHE A 425 13.57 9.97 9.33
N LEU A 426 14.67 10.73 9.38
CA LEU A 426 16.01 10.16 9.51
C LEU A 426 16.18 9.42 10.84
N LEU A 427 15.60 9.92 11.93
CA LEU A 427 15.57 9.18 13.21
C LEU A 427 14.81 7.86 13.06
N ALA A 428 13.66 7.86 12.39
CA ALA A 428 12.93 6.63 12.08
C ALA A 428 13.76 5.69 11.18
N ALA A 429 14.50 6.21 10.20
CA ALA A 429 15.41 5.45 9.35
C ALA A 429 16.53 4.78 10.15
N VAL A 430 17.11 5.48 11.15
CA VAL A 430 18.08 4.88 12.09
C VAL A 430 17.45 3.71 12.82
N VAL A 431 16.27 3.92 13.42
CA VAL A 431 15.55 2.88 14.19
C VAL A 431 15.19 1.70 13.29
N TYR A 432 14.63 1.93 12.10
CA TYR A 432 14.25 0.86 11.19
C TYR A 432 15.46 0.05 10.74
N ASN A 433 16.52 0.68 10.23
CA ASN A 433 17.71 -0.05 9.82
C ASN A 433 18.32 -0.84 10.99
N TYR A 434 18.37 -0.25 12.19
CA TYR A 434 18.88 -0.95 13.37
C TYR A 434 18.03 -2.16 13.75
N LEU A 435 16.70 -2.02 13.78
CA LEU A 435 15.77 -3.11 14.11
C LEU A 435 15.73 -4.19 13.04
N TYR A 436 15.89 -3.79 11.78
CA TYR A 436 16.13 -4.71 10.67
C TYR A 436 17.62 -5.06 10.54
N GLY A 437 18.45 -4.87 11.58
CA GLY A 437 19.85 -5.31 11.72
C GLY A 437 20.81 -4.92 10.60
N ASP A 438 20.50 -3.88 9.82
CA ASP A 438 21.45 -3.19 8.97
C ASP A 438 22.13 -2.10 9.80
N ILE A 439 23.06 -2.54 10.67
CA ILE A 439 23.72 -1.66 11.65
C ILE A 439 24.59 -0.62 10.96
N ASP A 440 25.21 -0.97 9.84
CA ASP A 440 26.05 -0.05 9.07
C ASP A 440 25.19 1.06 8.47
N GLN A 441 24.06 0.72 7.85
CA GLN A 441 23.14 1.72 7.32
C GLN A 441 22.51 2.57 8.43
N ALA A 442 22.19 1.97 9.58
CA ALA A 442 21.72 2.72 10.76
C ALA A 442 22.79 3.70 11.27
N ALA A 443 24.06 3.31 11.30
CA ALA A 443 25.17 4.17 11.69
C ALA A 443 25.39 5.32 10.69
N GLN A 444 25.25 5.06 9.39
CA GLN A 444 25.31 6.08 8.35
C GLN A 444 24.19 7.12 8.50
N TYR A 445 22.94 6.68 8.66
CA TYR A 445 21.83 7.60 8.91
C TYR A 445 21.98 8.35 10.24
N PHE A 446 22.53 7.70 11.28
CA PHE A 446 22.77 8.37 12.56
C PHE A 446 23.81 9.48 12.43
N LYS A 447 24.89 9.24 11.68
CA LYS A 447 25.87 10.26 11.32
C LYS A 447 25.21 11.40 10.55
N LYS A 448 24.43 11.09 9.51
CA LYS A 448 23.73 12.09 8.68
C LYS A 448 22.80 12.99 9.50
N VAL A 449 21.91 12.41 10.30
CA VAL A 449 20.96 13.19 11.13
C VAL A 449 21.69 14.03 12.18
N ARG A 450 22.80 13.54 12.73
CA ARG A 450 23.63 14.29 13.68
C ARG A 450 24.30 15.50 13.01
N GLU A 451 24.84 15.32 11.81
CA GLU A 451 25.48 16.39 11.05
C GLU A 451 24.48 17.48 10.63
N LEU A 452 23.28 17.07 10.20
CA LEU A 452 22.25 18.00 9.75
C LEU A 452 21.50 18.71 10.88
N TYR A 453 21.21 18.01 11.98
CA TYR A 453 20.26 18.47 13.00
C TYR A 453 20.81 18.51 14.43
N GLY A 454 22.01 17.98 14.68
CA GLY A 454 22.55 17.83 16.03
C GLY A 454 22.72 19.15 16.79
N ASN A 455 22.99 20.24 16.08
CA ASN A 455 23.21 21.59 16.64
C ASN A 455 21.94 22.46 16.67
N GLU A 456 20.77 21.90 16.35
CA GLU A 456 19.52 22.65 16.42
C GLU A 456 19.14 22.93 17.90
N PRO A 457 18.61 24.12 18.23
CA PRO A 457 18.34 24.51 19.61
C PRO A 457 17.47 23.53 20.41
N HIS A 458 16.50 22.87 19.77
CA HIS A 458 15.63 21.87 20.41
C HIS A 458 16.36 20.58 20.78
N ASN A 459 17.53 20.31 20.19
CA ASN A 459 18.29 19.08 20.37
C ASN A 459 19.37 19.18 21.46
N HIS A 460 19.74 20.38 21.89
CA HIS A 460 20.75 20.57 22.94
C HIS A 460 20.32 19.98 24.29
N ARG A 461 19.02 19.98 24.60
CA ARG A 461 18.50 19.48 25.88
C ARG A 461 18.41 17.96 25.96
N SER A 462 18.16 17.30 24.83
CA SER A 462 17.94 15.85 24.82
C SER A 462 19.24 15.06 24.86
N GLN A 463 20.38 15.66 24.46
CA GLN A 463 21.68 14.99 24.32
C GLN A 463 21.65 13.71 23.45
N ARG A 464 20.56 13.47 22.70
CA ARG A 464 20.33 12.25 21.92
C ARG A 464 21.34 12.08 20.78
N TYR A 465 21.88 13.19 20.27
CA TYR A 465 22.91 13.16 19.23
C TYR A 465 24.32 12.98 19.77
N THR A 466 24.53 13.10 21.09
CA THR A 466 25.83 12.81 21.73
C THR A 466 25.95 11.37 22.25
N SER A 467 24.86 10.59 22.20
CA SER A 467 24.85 9.20 22.66
C SER A 467 25.39 8.21 21.61
N THR A 468 25.49 6.94 21.99
CA THR A 468 25.78 5.86 21.04
C THR A 468 24.58 5.60 20.13
N LEU A 469 24.80 4.93 18.98
CA LEU A 469 23.74 4.50 18.06
C LEU A 469 22.67 3.68 18.81
N GLN A 470 23.13 2.74 19.63
CA GLN A 470 22.25 1.88 20.41
C GLN A 470 21.42 2.70 21.42
N ASP A 471 22.03 3.65 22.13
CA ASP A 471 21.32 4.48 23.09
C ASP A 471 20.29 5.39 22.41
N LEU A 472 20.60 5.89 21.20
CA LEU A 472 19.64 6.64 20.40
C LEU A 472 18.43 5.76 20.03
N VAL A 473 18.66 4.54 19.54
CA VAL A 473 17.57 3.63 19.16
C VAL A 473 16.67 3.30 20.35
N ILE A 474 17.27 3.06 21.52
CA ILE A 474 16.51 2.85 22.76
C ILE A 474 15.69 4.10 23.11
N PHE A 475 16.30 5.29 23.01
CA PHE A 475 15.63 6.56 23.28
C PHE A 475 14.41 6.77 22.37
N GLU A 476 14.57 6.56 21.05
CA GLU A 476 13.49 6.75 20.07
C GLU A 476 12.39 5.67 20.18
N LEU A 477 12.69 4.46 20.65
CA LEU A 477 11.68 3.39 20.81
C LEU A 477 10.84 3.51 22.08
N GLN A 478 11.36 4.10 23.15
CA GLN A 478 10.78 3.98 24.48
C GLN A 478 10.34 5.31 25.11
N GLY A 479 10.72 6.45 24.54
CA GLY A 479 10.47 7.75 25.17
C GLY A 479 11.08 7.82 26.60
N ASN A 480 10.31 8.31 27.58
CA ASN A 480 10.80 8.72 28.91
C ASN A 480 10.96 7.59 29.99
N ALA A 481 10.98 6.29 29.68
CA ALA A 481 11.06 5.19 30.68
C ALA A 481 12.45 5.05 31.40
N THR A 482 12.70 4.15 32.36
CA THR A 482 13.98 3.97 33.16
C THR A 482 14.92 2.84 32.69
N MET A 483 16.25 3.04 32.68
CA MET A 483 17.25 2.20 31.97
C MET A 483 17.22 0.67 32.24
N MET A 484 16.78 0.19 33.40
CA MET A 484 16.70 -1.25 33.73
C MET A 484 15.45 -1.92 33.15
N ASP A 485 14.29 -1.27 33.22
CA ASP A 485 13.05 -1.72 32.54
C ASP A 485 13.22 -1.68 31.01
N ARG A 486 14.07 -0.77 30.52
CA ARG A 486 14.36 -0.58 29.09
C ARG A 486 15.00 -1.80 28.42
N SER A 487 15.88 -2.54 29.11
CA SER A 487 16.60 -3.67 28.49
C SER A 487 15.78 -4.95 28.42
N THR A 488 15.03 -5.31 29.46
CA THR A 488 14.19 -6.52 29.46
C THR A 488 13.00 -6.38 28.50
N GLN A 489 12.39 -5.20 28.43
CA GLN A 489 11.35 -4.90 27.45
C GLN A 489 11.86 -4.97 26.01
N PHE A 490 13.08 -4.46 25.74
CA PHE A 490 13.68 -4.56 24.41
C PHE A 490 13.94 -6.03 24.02
N ILE A 491 14.47 -6.83 24.93
CA ILE A 491 14.71 -8.27 24.71
C ILE A 491 13.40 -8.98 24.35
N ASP A 492 12.35 -8.80 25.16
CA ASP A 492 11.04 -9.42 24.92
C ASP A 492 10.40 -8.91 23.63
N ALA A 493 10.45 -7.60 23.36
CA ALA A 493 9.93 -6.99 22.13
C ALA A 493 10.63 -7.55 20.89
N MET A 494 11.95 -7.71 20.91
CA MET A 494 12.69 -8.30 19.80
C MET A 494 12.37 -9.79 19.62
N ILE A 495 12.24 -10.57 20.70
CA ILE A 495 11.79 -11.96 20.59
C ILE A 495 10.42 -12.01 19.93
N ARG A 496 9.43 -11.28 20.47
CA ARG A 496 8.06 -11.20 19.91
C ARG A 496 8.06 -10.76 18.46
N GLN A 497 8.83 -9.74 18.12
CA GLN A 497 8.99 -9.26 16.74
C GLN A 497 9.60 -10.35 15.84
N GLY A 498 10.57 -11.12 16.32
CA GLY A 498 11.11 -12.26 15.59
C GLY A 498 10.05 -13.34 15.33
N LEU A 499 9.18 -13.62 16.31
CA LEU A 499 8.07 -14.56 16.15
C LEU A 499 7.04 -14.04 15.14
N GLU A 500 6.55 -12.84 15.34
CA GLU A 500 5.50 -12.25 14.50
C GLU A 500 6.00 -11.91 13.09
N GLN A 501 7.11 -11.19 12.96
CA GLN A 501 7.59 -10.67 11.69
C GLN A 501 8.52 -11.64 10.95
N GLY A 502 9.18 -12.53 11.70
CA GLY A 502 9.99 -13.61 11.14
C GLY A 502 9.15 -14.86 10.91
N LEU A 503 8.90 -15.62 11.97
CA LEU A 503 8.33 -16.97 11.88
C LEU A 503 6.91 -16.99 11.32
N ALA A 504 6.01 -16.08 11.72
CA ALA A 504 4.63 -16.08 11.19
C ALA A 504 4.56 -15.82 9.66
N HIS A 505 5.64 -15.30 9.08
CA HIS A 505 5.76 -14.98 7.66
C HIS A 505 6.79 -15.85 6.92
N GLY A 506 7.37 -16.86 7.58
CA GLY A 506 8.42 -17.71 6.98
C GLY A 506 9.74 -16.98 6.70
N ARG A 507 9.98 -15.82 7.31
CA ARG A 507 11.18 -15.00 7.13
C ARG A 507 12.23 -15.33 8.20
N MET A 508 12.94 -16.45 8.01
CA MET A 508 13.94 -16.93 8.98
C MET A 508 15.05 -15.91 9.24
N ASP A 509 15.48 -15.16 8.22
CA ASP A 509 16.51 -14.13 8.38
C ASP A 509 16.07 -13.01 9.33
N THR A 510 14.78 -12.68 9.33
CA THR A 510 14.21 -11.69 10.26
C THR A 510 14.14 -12.25 11.68
N PHE A 511 13.71 -13.51 11.83
CA PHE A 511 13.68 -14.18 13.12
C PHE A 511 15.06 -14.24 13.77
N ASN A 512 16.06 -14.78 13.07
CA ASN A 512 17.43 -14.92 13.57
C ASN A 512 18.06 -13.58 13.94
N ARG A 513 17.77 -12.53 13.18
CA ARG A 513 18.28 -11.18 13.41
C ARG A 513 17.69 -10.53 14.65
N CYS A 514 16.38 -10.61 14.83
CA CYS A 514 15.73 -10.12 16.05
C CYS A 514 16.25 -10.89 17.27
N LEU A 515 16.45 -12.20 17.11
CA LEU A 515 17.01 -13.06 18.14
C LEU A 515 18.45 -12.67 18.50
N ALA A 516 19.28 -12.31 17.51
CA ALA A 516 20.62 -11.80 17.72
C ALA A 516 20.65 -10.45 18.46
N LEU A 517 19.76 -9.51 18.10
CA LEU A 517 19.63 -8.21 18.78
C LEU A 517 19.18 -8.39 20.24
N ALA A 518 18.21 -9.27 20.46
CA ALA A 518 17.76 -9.66 21.79
C ALA A 518 18.90 -10.28 22.61
N GLN A 519 19.66 -11.21 22.02
CA GLN A 519 20.80 -11.86 22.67
C GLN A 519 21.93 -10.87 22.98
N GLN A 520 22.20 -9.92 22.08
CA GLN A 520 23.21 -8.88 22.28
C GLN A 520 22.82 -7.97 23.46
N MET A 521 21.55 -7.56 23.53
CA MET A 521 21.03 -6.79 24.67
C MET A 521 21.08 -7.60 25.97
N HIS A 522 20.67 -8.87 25.93
CA HIS A 522 20.73 -9.80 27.05
C HIS A 522 22.15 -9.95 27.60
N THR A 523 23.12 -10.18 26.71
CA THR A 523 24.54 -10.32 27.08
C THR A 523 25.07 -9.04 27.73
N LYS A 524 24.78 -7.89 27.12
CA LYS A 524 25.18 -6.58 27.66
C LYS A 524 24.55 -6.31 29.02
N PHE A 525 23.27 -6.63 29.20
CA PHE A 525 22.55 -6.48 30.47
C PHE A 525 23.18 -7.37 31.56
N ASN A 526 23.35 -8.67 31.29
CA ASN A 526 23.89 -9.63 32.25
C ASN A 526 25.38 -9.40 32.57
N SER A 527 26.16 -8.76 31.68
CA SER A 527 27.56 -8.38 31.94
C SER A 527 27.73 -7.30 33.02
N ARG A 528 26.64 -6.58 33.36
CA ARG A 528 26.62 -5.52 34.38
C ARG A 528 26.11 -6.01 35.75
N GLY A 529 25.69 -7.27 35.86
CA GLY A 529 25.17 -7.85 37.09
C GLY A 529 26.25 -7.99 38.17
N ILE A 530 25.92 -7.67 39.43
CA ILE A 530 26.85 -7.73 40.57
C ILE A 530 26.50 -8.95 41.42
N THR A 531 27.46 -9.85 41.63
CA THR A 531 27.37 -10.90 42.65
C THR A 531 27.95 -10.38 43.97
N THR A 532 27.16 -10.37 45.04
CA THR A 532 27.63 -9.96 46.38
C THR A 532 27.78 -11.16 47.30
N ASN A 533 28.84 -11.20 48.10
CA ASN A 533 29.15 -12.32 49.01
C ASN A 533 28.14 -12.51 50.17
N ILE A 534 27.17 -11.61 50.34
CA ILE A 534 26.21 -11.60 51.47
C ILE A 534 24.90 -12.34 51.11
N SER A 535 24.63 -12.54 49.82
CA SER A 535 23.52 -13.36 49.32
C SER A 535 23.94 -13.90 47.94
N PRO A 536 24.09 -15.23 47.75
CA PRO A 536 24.55 -15.83 46.49
C PRO A 536 23.57 -15.68 45.31
N GLN A 537 22.54 -14.84 45.44
CA GLN A 537 21.56 -14.60 44.38
C GLN A 537 22.08 -13.48 43.47
N ASP A 538 22.12 -13.74 42.17
CA ASP A 538 22.51 -12.77 41.15
C ASP A 538 21.58 -11.53 41.20
N ARG A 539 22.01 -10.44 41.84
CA ARG A 539 21.29 -9.17 41.77
C ARG A 539 21.53 -8.55 40.39
N MET A 540 20.44 -8.24 39.69
CA MET A 540 20.45 -7.62 38.34
C MET A 540 20.96 -8.52 37.19
N LYS A 541 20.64 -9.82 37.21
CA LYS A 541 20.72 -10.67 36.01
C LYS A 541 19.36 -11.28 35.70
N ILE A 542 19.09 -11.49 34.42
CA ILE A 542 18.00 -12.34 33.95
C ILE A 542 18.53 -13.74 33.65
N LEU A 543 17.62 -14.72 33.52
CA LEU A 543 17.93 -16.12 33.19
C LEU A 543 18.92 -16.21 32.02
N ASP A 544 19.61 -17.34 31.88
CA ASP A 544 20.46 -17.56 30.71
C ASP A 544 19.67 -17.41 29.39
N TRP A 545 20.41 -17.18 28.30
CA TRP A 545 19.80 -16.83 27.03
C TRP A 545 18.81 -17.92 26.52
N PRO A 546 19.16 -19.22 26.53
CA PRO A 546 18.22 -20.26 26.11
C PRO A 546 16.93 -20.27 26.91
N GLN A 547 16.99 -20.19 28.25
CA GLN A 547 15.78 -20.22 29.07
C GLN A 547 14.95 -18.94 28.91
N THR A 548 15.59 -17.79 28.73
CA THR A 548 14.91 -16.51 28.41
C THR A 548 14.11 -16.65 27.12
N LEU A 549 14.74 -17.15 26.05
CA LEU A 549 14.09 -17.39 24.77
C LEU A 549 12.92 -18.39 24.91
N PHE A 550 13.14 -19.52 25.57
CA PHE A 550 12.10 -20.55 25.75
C PHE A 550 10.91 -20.00 26.53
N ASN A 551 11.14 -19.28 27.62
CA ASN A 551 10.06 -18.69 28.43
C ASN A 551 9.27 -17.63 27.66
N SER A 552 9.94 -16.70 26.96
CA SER A 552 9.25 -15.70 26.14
C SER A 552 8.49 -16.35 24.98
N TYR A 553 9.06 -17.35 24.30
CA TYR A 553 8.40 -18.10 23.24
C TYR A 553 7.15 -18.83 23.76
N ILE A 554 7.26 -19.58 24.85
CA ILE A 554 6.13 -20.31 25.45
C ILE A 554 5.05 -19.33 25.91
N SER A 555 5.44 -18.24 26.57
CA SER A 555 4.52 -17.19 27.00
C SER A 555 3.73 -16.64 25.82
N TYR A 556 4.42 -16.23 24.75
CA TYR A 556 3.79 -15.73 23.53
C TYR A 556 2.84 -16.75 22.90
N MET A 557 3.28 -18.01 22.76
CA MET A 557 2.49 -19.07 22.15
C MET A 557 1.26 -19.46 22.99
N LYS A 558 1.21 -19.14 24.29
CA LYS A 558 0.03 -19.38 25.14
C LYS A 558 -0.96 -18.21 25.18
N GLN A 559 -0.57 -17.02 24.69
CA GLN A 559 -1.37 -15.81 24.81
C GLN A 559 -2.65 -15.86 23.98
N GLU A 560 -3.81 -15.98 24.63
CA GLU A 560 -5.12 -16.05 23.96
C GLU A 560 -5.45 -14.81 23.10
N SER A 561 -4.86 -13.65 23.40
CA SER A 561 -5.04 -12.42 22.63
C SER A 561 -4.41 -12.46 21.23
N VAL A 562 -3.50 -13.42 20.98
CA VAL A 562 -2.91 -13.63 19.66
C VAL A 562 -3.84 -14.52 18.83
N ASP A 563 -3.99 -14.22 17.54
CA ASP A 563 -4.78 -15.06 16.64
C ASP A 563 -4.16 -16.48 16.56
N PRO A 564 -4.95 -17.55 16.77
CA PRO A 564 -4.48 -18.93 16.64
C PRO A 564 -3.77 -19.23 15.31
N LEU A 565 -4.21 -18.65 14.19
CA LEU A 565 -3.56 -18.85 12.89
C LEU A 565 -2.16 -18.24 12.84
N ILE A 566 -1.95 -17.10 13.50
CA ILE A 566 -0.62 -16.50 13.65
C ILE A 566 0.27 -17.46 14.43
N ARG A 567 -0.20 -18.00 15.55
CA ARG A 567 0.55 -18.99 16.35
C ARG A 567 0.85 -20.27 15.56
N THR A 568 -0.09 -20.75 14.76
CA THR A 568 0.14 -21.89 13.86
C THR A 568 1.23 -21.60 12.84
N ARG A 569 1.20 -20.43 12.18
CA ARG A 569 2.25 -20.04 11.22
C ARG A 569 3.62 -19.94 11.90
N ILE A 570 3.67 -19.37 13.11
CA ILE A 570 4.88 -19.33 13.93
C ILE A 570 5.38 -20.76 14.17
N TRP A 571 4.50 -21.64 14.65
CA TRP A 571 4.84 -23.04 14.89
C TRP A 571 5.39 -23.69 13.63
N MET A 572 4.70 -23.62 12.49
CA MET A 572 5.13 -24.23 11.23
C MET A 572 6.57 -23.85 10.87
N ASN A 573 6.93 -22.58 11.01
CA ASN A 573 8.25 -22.08 10.66
C ASN A 573 9.27 -22.14 11.81
N THR A 574 8.89 -22.52 13.03
CA THR A 574 9.80 -22.55 14.18
C THR A 574 10.94 -23.56 13.95
N PRO A 575 12.21 -23.20 14.25
CA PRO A 575 13.34 -24.11 14.14
C PRO A 575 13.12 -25.40 14.95
N LEU A 576 13.59 -26.53 14.41
CA LEU A 576 13.34 -27.86 14.99
C LEU A 576 13.73 -27.96 16.47
N GLN A 577 14.90 -27.42 16.85
CA GLN A 577 15.37 -27.45 18.24
C GLN A 577 14.42 -26.70 19.18
N LEU A 578 13.94 -25.51 18.78
CA LEU A 578 13.00 -24.73 19.59
C LEU A 578 11.64 -25.42 19.70
N LYS A 579 11.15 -26.06 18.62
CA LYS A 579 9.94 -26.89 18.67
C LYS A 579 10.09 -28.04 19.68
N GLN A 580 11.15 -28.82 19.53
CA GLN A 580 11.43 -29.99 20.37
C GLN A 580 11.50 -29.64 21.86
N GLN A 581 12.14 -28.52 22.20
CA GLN A 581 12.30 -28.08 23.60
C GLN A 581 11.03 -27.51 24.22
N THR A 582 10.05 -27.07 23.41
CA THR A 582 8.86 -26.36 23.90
C THR A 582 7.55 -27.11 23.67
N TYR A 583 7.55 -28.15 22.83
CA TYR A 583 6.35 -28.87 22.39
C TYR A 583 5.52 -29.42 23.55
N ASP A 584 6.12 -30.20 24.45
CA ASP A 584 5.37 -30.87 25.54
C ASP A 584 4.79 -29.86 26.55
N GLN A 585 5.44 -28.71 26.75
CA GLN A 585 4.95 -27.64 27.62
C GLN A 585 3.81 -26.82 26.99
N LEU A 586 3.75 -26.80 25.66
CA LEU A 586 2.74 -26.06 24.89
C LEU A 586 1.54 -26.94 24.54
N LEU A 587 1.74 -28.25 24.36
CA LEU A 587 0.74 -29.18 23.84
C LEU A 587 -0.63 -29.10 24.56
N PRO A 588 -0.74 -29.07 25.90
CA PRO A 588 -2.05 -28.99 26.55
C PRO A 588 -2.81 -27.70 26.20
N VAL A 589 -2.12 -26.55 26.28
CA VAL A 589 -2.71 -25.24 26.03
C VAL A 589 -3.03 -25.06 24.55
N MET A 590 -2.13 -25.48 23.66
CA MET A 590 -2.34 -25.40 22.21
C MET A 590 -3.46 -26.32 21.75
N THR A 591 -3.59 -27.52 22.32
CA THR A 591 -4.69 -28.44 22.01
C THR A 591 -6.03 -27.79 22.34
N GLU A 592 -6.18 -27.28 23.56
CA GLU A 592 -7.41 -26.64 24.01
C GLU A 592 -7.75 -25.41 23.14
N GLN A 593 -6.77 -24.52 22.95
CA GLN A 593 -6.98 -23.29 22.19
C GLN A 593 -7.30 -23.58 20.72
N MET A 594 -6.55 -24.45 20.03
CA MET A 594 -6.81 -24.74 18.61
C MET A 594 -8.18 -25.40 18.40
N GLN A 595 -8.57 -26.32 19.28
CA GLN A 595 -9.90 -26.95 19.23
C GLN A 595 -11.03 -25.93 19.44
N ARG A 596 -10.86 -24.97 20.36
CA ARG A 596 -11.83 -23.89 20.60
C ARG A 596 -12.11 -23.06 19.34
N TYR A 597 -11.11 -22.92 18.45
CA TYR A 597 -11.23 -22.20 17.18
C TYR A 597 -11.52 -23.11 15.98
N GLY A 598 -11.83 -24.39 16.20
CA GLY A 598 -12.15 -25.35 15.14
C GLY A 598 -10.95 -25.75 14.26
N LEU A 599 -9.72 -25.52 14.75
CA LEU A 599 -8.50 -25.91 14.05
C LEU A 599 -8.09 -27.34 14.43
N ASP A 600 -7.68 -28.11 13.43
CA ASP A 600 -7.13 -29.44 13.64
C ASP A 600 -5.73 -29.35 14.24
N VAL A 601 -5.59 -29.78 15.49
CA VAL A 601 -4.34 -29.71 16.28
C VAL A 601 -3.19 -30.43 15.58
N ASN A 602 -3.45 -31.57 14.93
CA ASN A 602 -2.39 -32.35 14.29
C ASN A 602 -1.82 -31.64 13.06
N ARG A 603 -2.58 -30.70 12.46
CA ARG A 603 -2.12 -29.83 11.37
C ARG A 603 -1.57 -28.51 11.90
N ALA A 604 -2.32 -27.86 12.78
CA ALA A 604 -2.05 -26.51 13.28
C ALA A 604 -0.89 -26.46 14.31
N PHE A 605 -0.62 -27.58 14.99
CA PHE A 605 0.43 -27.72 16.00
C PHE A 605 1.06 -29.13 15.92
N ALA A 606 1.49 -29.52 14.72
CA ALA A 606 2.04 -30.85 14.46
C ALA A 606 3.25 -31.18 15.36
N ALA A 607 3.32 -32.44 15.79
CA ALA A 607 4.45 -32.94 16.59
C ALA A 607 5.77 -32.80 15.81
N PRO A 608 6.84 -32.26 16.42
CA PRO A 608 8.12 -32.16 15.76
C PRO A 608 8.77 -33.54 15.61
N GLU A 609 9.55 -33.71 14.54
CA GLU A 609 10.28 -34.95 14.29
C GLU A 609 11.23 -35.28 15.45
N GLY A 610 11.33 -36.56 15.82
CA GLY A 610 12.27 -37.04 16.84
C GLY A 610 11.87 -36.83 18.30
N MET A 611 10.64 -36.40 18.60
CA MET A 611 10.16 -36.23 19.99
C MET A 611 10.25 -37.49 20.85
N GLU A 612 10.06 -38.67 20.27
CA GLU A 612 10.16 -39.95 21.00
C GLU A 612 11.56 -40.15 21.61
N ASN A 613 12.60 -39.84 20.84
CA ASN A 613 13.99 -39.93 21.29
C ASN A 613 14.32 -38.92 22.40
N ILE A 614 13.71 -37.74 22.36
CA ILE A 614 13.93 -36.69 23.37
C ILE A 614 13.26 -37.07 24.68
N ARG A 615 11.99 -37.50 24.63
CA ARG A 615 11.29 -38.01 25.82
C ARG A 615 12.02 -39.19 26.46
N ALA A 616 12.63 -40.06 25.66
CA ALA A 616 13.46 -41.16 26.15
C ALA A 616 14.75 -40.66 26.86
N LYS A 617 15.44 -39.65 26.30
CA LYS A 617 16.62 -39.03 26.93
C LYS A 617 16.27 -38.29 28.21
N ASP A 618 15.17 -37.55 28.24
CA ASP A 618 14.72 -36.81 29.43
C ASP A 618 14.31 -37.77 30.54
N ALA A 619 13.69 -38.91 30.20
CA ALA A 619 13.39 -39.96 31.15
C ALA A 619 14.67 -40.57 31.76
N GLN A 620 15.71 -40.82 30.95
CA GLN A 620 17.00 -41.30 31.42
C GLN A 620 17.72 -40.27 32.32
N GLN A 621 17.75 -38.99 31.93
CA GLN A 621 18.37 -37.92 32.75
C GLN A 621 17.62 -37.70 34.07
N ASN A 622 16.29 -37.77 34.08
CA ASN A 622 15.50 -37.66 35.30
C ASN A 622 15.66 -38.89 36.22
N GLN A 623 15.86 -40.08 35.66
CA GLN A 623 16.24 -41.25 36.44
C GLN A 623 17.64 -41.07 37.03
N GLN A 624 18.61 -40.56 36.27
CA GLN A 624 19.97 -40.33 36.74
C GLN A 624 20.03 -39.26 37.84
N LYS A 625 19.36 -38.11 37.67
CA LYS A 625 19.22 -37.09 38.74
C LYS A 625 18.56 -37.63 40.00
N LYS A 626 17.51 -38.47 39.88
CA LYS A 626 16.88 -39.12 41.04
C LYS A 626 17.81 -40.14 41.74
N THR A 627 18.75 -40.71 41.00
CA THR A 627 19.75 -41.65 41.53
C THR A 627 20.86 -40.87 42.23
N ASP A 628 21.36 -39.79 41.65
CA ASP A 628 22.39 -38.92 42.23
C ASP A 628 21.88 -38.19 43.49
N THR A 629 20.64 -37.69 43.48
CA THR A 629 20.02 -37.07 44.67
C THR A 629 19.81 -38.09 45.81
N LYS A 630 19.65 -39.38 45.49
CA LYS A 630 19.59 -40.46 46.49
C LYS A 630 20.96 -40.82 47.06
N VAL A 631 22.03 -40.61 46.30
CA VAL A 631 23.43 -40.85 46.73
C VAL A 631 23.95 -39.66 47.55
N GLU A 632 23.49 -38.43 47.33
CA GLU A 632 23.81 -37.27 48.19
C GLU A 632 23.01 -37.22 49.51
N MET A 633 21.91 -37.96 49.62
CA MET A 633 21.10 -38.07 50.85
C MET A 633 21.43 -39.31 51.69
N GLN A 634 22.42 -40.11 51.29
CA GLN A 634 23.05 -41.18 52.09
C GLN A 634 24.45 -40.73 52.51
#